data_AF-A0A1Q2CK38-F1
#
_entry.id   AF-A0A1Q2CK38-F1
#
_cell.length_a   1.000
_cell.length_b   1.000
_cell.length_c   1.000
_cell.angle_alpha   90.00
_cell.angle_beta   90.00
_cell.angle_gamma   90.00
#
_symmetry.space_group_name_H-M   'P 1'
#
loop_
_entity.id
_entity.type
_entity.pdbx_description
1 polymer ?
#
loop_
_entity_poly.entity_id
_entity_poly.type
_entity_poly.pdbx_seq_one_letter_code
_entity_poly.pdbx_strand_id
1 'polypeptide(L)'
;MPGARPASGPQTQPTPPRPAEEAAVTHGEPRFDAIGLQSALTRARDQSRFVAPEIEPELEARSFPLRALLIGFVGVLVVGVLAGFVYVTYLRQRAVDPQVLAKPTGTATNQVRAQTPQEIVTAYFQALADGDIERALAMGPRGGNGSERLITEAAYATTHGKTKIANVQIRTPEQDATRVQVSYTVSGRPVEAQIDLDRLDTGEYQLKRTTVPIRISIPGGDSVPLVVNGVAIDQGQVYEVVPGVYELDTGLPFIAYSEASTITVVTLQATEAQEFSPTPQLTEEGRSAFISAANASLEKCMAVKRKAPADCPIGMSAAAPVDESSIKRTITNSPWTTARPALTSSDQSVAEMTVTVQYTLGYTLLDGGRQPEQSEQAVVTVRANVLGSSEDQVAPIWRV
;
A
#
# COMPACT_ATOMS: atom_id res chain seq x y z
N MET A 1 -40.67 -5.00 -53.35
CA MET A 1 -41.20 -4.35 -52.13
C MET A 1 -40.76 -5.19 -50.93
N PRO A 2 -40.31 -4.66 -49.78
CA PRO A 2 -39.92 -3.29 -49.37
C PRO A 2 -38.38 -3.16 -49.30
N GLY A 3 -37.68 -2.02 -49.18
CA GLY A 3 -38.02 -0.66 -48.74
C GLY A 3 -36.93 -0.21 -47.75
N ALA A 4 -35.73 0.13 -48.24
CA ALA A 4 -34.61 0.58 -47.41
C ALA A 4 -34.83 2.03 -46.95
N ARG A 5 -34.76 2.26 -45.63
CA ARG A 5 -34.78 3.60 -45.02
C ARG A 5 -33.34 4.11 -44.85
N PRO A 6 -33.02 5.37 -45.21
CA PRO A 6 -31.74 5.96 -44.90
C PRO A 6 -31.69 6.43 -43.43
N ALA A 7 -30.55 6.21 -42.78
CA ALA A 7 -30.27 6.63 -41.41
C ALA A 7 -29.96 8.14 -41.35
N SER A 8 -30.62 8.82 -40.42
CA SER A 8 -30.47 10.25 -40.13
C SER A 8 -29.10 10.52 -39.50
N GLY A 9 -28.32 11.44 -40.08
CA GLY A 9 -27.07 11.93 -39.49
C GLY A 9 -27.32 12.81 -38.26
N PRO A 10 -26.30 12.99 -37.39
CA PRO A 10 -26.43 13.78 -36.15
C PRO A 10 -26.59 15.27 -36.47
N GLN A 11 -27.60 15.89 -35.85
CA GLN A 11 -27.82 17.34 -35.91
C GLN A 11 -26.90 18.04 -34.92
N THR A 12 -26.05 18.93 -35.42
CA THR A 12 -25.26 19.88 -34.63
C THR A 12 -26.16 20.97 -34.07
N GLN A 13 -26.19 21.13 -32.75
CA GLN A 13 -26.83 22.28 -32.11
C GLN A 13 -25.99 23.55 -32.34
N PRO A 14 -26.62 24.69 -32.69
CA PRO A 14 -25.92 25.96 -32.85
C PRO A 14 -25.52 26.56 -31.50
N THR A 15 -24.31 27.11 -31.45
CA THR A 15 -23.71 27.82 -30.32
C THR A 15 -24.54 29.06 -29.92
N PRO A 16 -24.76 29.32 -28.62
CA PRO A 16 -25.48 30.50 -28.16
C PRO A 16 -24.71 31.80 -28.47
N PRO A 17 -25.42 32.91 -28.80
CA PRO A 17 -24.80 34.19 -29.12
C PRO A 17 -24.20 34.88 -27.88
N ARG A 18 -23.05 35.53 -28.11
CA ARG A 18 -22.28 36.32 -27.14
C ARG A 18 -23.10 37.55 -26.68
N PRO A 19 -23.16 37.87 -25.37
CA PRO A 19 -23.82 39.08 -24.87
C PRO A 19 -23.15 40.36 -25.40
N ALA A 20 -23.98 41.38 -25.64
CA ALA A 20 -23.58 42.67 -26.19
C ALA A 20 -22.68 43.47 -25.25
N GLU A 21 -21.74 44.17 -25.86
CA GLU A 21 -20.73 45.05 -25.27
C GLU A 21 -21.39 46.28 -24.63
N GLU A 22 -21.29 46.38 -23.31
CA GLU A 22 -21.85 47.49 -22.53
C GLU A 22 -20.93 48.71 -22.58
N ALA A 23 -21.57 49.88 -22.73
CA ALA A 23 -20.99 51.13 -23.18
C ALA A 23 -19.94 51.73 -22.23
N ALA A 24 -18.96 52.39 -22.83
CA ALA A 24 -17.89 53.15 -22.18
C ALA A 24 -18.42 54.27 -21.26
N VAL A 25 -18.05 54.20 -19.99
CA VAL A 25 -18.24 55.29 -19.01
C VAL A 25 -17.11 56.31 -19.19
N THR A 26 -17.47 57.53 -19.54
CA THR A 26 -16.57 58.69 -19.62
C THR A 26 -16.35 59.26 -18.22
N HIS A 27 -15.12 59.20 -17.72
CA HIS A 27 -14.73 59.88 -16.48
C HIS A 27 -14.51 61.38 -16.74
N GLY A 28 -15.36 62.22 -16.14
CA GLY A 28 -15.16 63.66 -16.06
C GLY A 28 -14.12 64.01 -14.99
N GLU A 29 -13.25 64.98 -15.30
CA GLU A 29 -12.19 65.47 -14.41
C GLU A 29 -12.76 66.12 -13.14
N PRO A 30 -12.22 65.82 -11.93
CA PRO A 30 -12.63 66.48 -10.71
C PRO A 30 -11.99 67.88 -10.59
N ARG A 31 -12.83 68.92 -10.53
CA ARG A 31 -12.44 70.27 -10.11
C ARG A 31 -12.35 70.34 -8.59
N PHE A 32 -11.19 70.73 -8.08
CA PHE A 32 -10.94 70.98 -6.67
C PHE A 32 -11.54 72.33 -6.24
N ASP A 33 -12.46 72.29 -5.27
CA ASP A 33 -13.09 73.48 -4.70
C ASP A 33 -12.40 73.87 -3.38
N ALA A 34 -11.63 74.97 -3.40
CA ALA A 34 -10.68 75.34 -2.36
C ALA A 34 -11.29 75.97 -1.09
N ILE A 35 -12.61 75.97 -0.94
CA ILE A 35 -13.31 76.71 0.14
C ILE A 35 -13.65 75.81 1.35
N GLY A 36 -13.60 74.47 1.22
CA GLY A 36 -13.96 73.53 2.30
C GLY A 36 -12.90 73.30 3.39
N LEU A 37 -11.64 73.66 3.17
CA LEU A 37 -10.53 73.28 4.08
C LEU A 37 -10.29 74.24 5.25
N GLN A 38 -10.84 75.46 5.22
CA GLN A 38 -10.67 76.42 6.33
C GLN A 38 -11.58 76.14 7.54
N SER A 39 -12.64 75.34 7.37
CA SER A 39 -13.56 74.96 8.46
C SER A 39 -13.06 73.82 9.35
N ALA A 40 -12.08 73.03 8.89
CA ALA A 40 -11.58 71.87 9.66
C ALA A 40 -10.48 72.25 10.66
N LEU A 41 -9.77 73.36 10.42
CA LEU A 41 -8.59 73.74 11.21
C LEU A 41 -8.90 74.63 12.44
N THR A 42 -10.13 75.15 12.57
CA THR A 42 -10.54 75.98 13.73
C THR A 42 -11.18 75.19 14.86
N ARG A 43 -11.56 73.91 14.67
CA ARG A 43 -12.12 73.04 15.73
C ARG A 43 -11.07 72.33 16.61
N ALA A 44 -9.79 72.34 16.26
CA ALA A 44 -8.76 71.56 16.95
C ALA A 44 -8.06 72.28 18.12
N ARG A 45 -8.59 73.41 18.61
CA ARG A 45 -7.90 74.27 19.59
C ARG A 45 -8.63 74.51 20.91
N ASP A 46 -9.50 73.59 21.32
CA ASP A 46 -10.12 73.63 22.66
C ASP A 46 -9.56 72.50 23.54
N GLN A 47 -8.49 72.80 24.27
CA GLN A 47 -7.78 71.85 25.16
C GLN A 47 -8.31 71.87 26.61
N SER A 48 -9.51 72.38 26.86
CA SER A 48 -10.01 72.60 28.23
C SER A 48 -10.89 71.50 28.83
N ARG A 49 -11.04 70.32 28.19
CA ARG A 49 -12.06 69.31 28.60
C ARG A 49 -11.58 67.91 28.97
N PHE A 50 -10.28 67.65 29.12
CA PHE A 50 -9.83 66.32 29.54
C PHE A 50 -9.48 66.30 31.03
N VAL A 51 -10.46 65.90 31.85
CA VAL A 51 -10.24 65.40 33.20
C VAL A 51 -9.91 63.91 33.06
N ALA A 52 -8.72 63.49 33.49
CA ALA A 52 -8.32 62.08 33.46
C ALA A 52 -9.16 61.29 34.49
N PRO A 53 -9.89 60.24 34.08
CA PRO A 53 -10.61 59.38 35.02
C PRO A 53 -9.63 58.53 35.86
N GLU A 54 -10.07 58.19 37.07
CA GLU A 54 -9.36 57.34 38.02
C GLU A 54 -9.00 55.98 37.39
N ILE A 55 -7.74 55.56 37.57
CA ILE A 55 -7.19 54.33 37.00
C ILE A 55 -7.78 53.14 37.77
N GLU A 56 -8.72 52.43 37.17
CA GLU A 56 -9.13 51.09 37.63
C GLU A 56 -7.95 50.11 37.51
N PRO A 57 -7.73 49.22 38.48
CA PRO A 57 -6.64 48.25 38.43
C PRO A 57 -6.84 47.27 37.26
N GLU A 58 -5.81 47.18 36.42
CA GLU A 58 -5.70 46.30 35.26
C GLU A 58 -5.91 44.83 35.66
N LEU A 59 -7.02 44.24 35.21
CA LEU A 59 -7.25 42.80 35.33
C LEU A 59 -6.18 42.07 34.49
N GLU A 60 -5.34 41.27 35.14
CA GLU A 60 -4.33 40.44 34.49
C GLU A 60 -4.95 39.62 33.34
N ALA A 61 -4.58 39.96 32.10
CA ALA A 61 -5.02 39.24 30.92
C ALA A 61 -4.43 37.82 30.94
N ARG A 62 -5.30 36.83 31.20
CA ARG A 62 -4.97 35.41 31.17
C ARG A 62 -4.38 35.06 29.79
N SER A 63 -3.13 34.61 29.76
CA SER A 63 -2.42 34.27 28.54
C SER A 63 -3.15 33.16 27.76
N PHE A 64 -3.77 33.52 26.64
CA PHE A 64 -4.40 32.56 25.76
C PHE A 64 -3.31 31.67 25.12
N PRO A 65 -3.38 30.34 25.21
CA PRO A 65 -2.34 29.44 24.73
C PRO A 65 -2.40 29.29 23.20
N LEU A 66 -2.04 30.37 22.49
CA LEU A 66 -1.99 30.42 21.02
C LEU A 66 -1.17 29.27 20.42
N ARG A 67 -0.12 28.81 21.11
CA ARG A 67 0.71 27.68 20.67
C ARG A 67 -0.04 26.34 20.67
N ALA A 68 -0.91 26.10 21.66
CA ALA A 68 -1.71 24.87 21.69
C ALA A 68 -2.77 24.87 20.59
N LEU A 69 -3.33 26.04 20.27
CA LEU A 69 -4.32 26.21 19.20
C LEU A 69 -3.68 26.02 17.81
N LEU A 70 -2.47 26.54 17.61
CA LEU A 70 -1.69 26.35 16.37
C LEU A 70 -1.29 24.89 16.15
N ILE A 71 -0.85 24.19 17.20
CA ILE A 71 -0.51 22.75 17.12
C ILE A 71 -1.76 21.92 16.79
N GLY A 72 -2.90 22.23 17.41
CA GLY A 72 -4.18 21.58 17.10
C GLY A 72 -4.60 21.77 15.64
N PHE A 73 -4.49 22.99 15.11
CA PHE A 73 -4.86 23.29 13.72
C PHE A 73 -3.97 22.58 12.70
N VAL A 74 -2.65 22.56 12.92
CA VAL A 74 -1.70 21.85 12.05
C VAL A 74 -1.95 20.34 12.08
N GLY A 75 -2.23 19.77 13.27
CA GLY A 75 -2.57 18.35 13.41
C GLY A 75 -3.81 17.96 12.58
N VAL A 76 -4.88 18.75 12.64
CA VAL A 76 -6.11 18.49 11.86
C VAL A 76 -5.86 18.59 10.36
N LEU A 77 -5.04 19.55 9.92
CA LEU A 77 -4.74 19.75 8.49
C LEU A 77 -3.92 18.58 7.94
N VAL A 78 -2.90 18.11 8.67
CA VAL A 78 -2.08 16.96 8.27
C VAL A 78 -2.91 15.68 8.22
N VAL A 79 -3.78 15.45 9.22
CA VAL A 79 -4.69 14.28 9.23
C VAL A 79 -5.68 14.35 8.07
N GLY A 80 -6.24 15.54 7.76
CA GLY A 80 -7.15 15.73 6.63
C GLY A 80 -6.50 15.46 5.28
N VAL A 81 -5.25 15.91 5.07
CA VAL A 81 -4.50 15.66 3.83
C VAL A 81 -4.14 14.18 3.70
N LEU A 82 -3.70 13.53 4.78
CA LEU A 82 -3.40 12.09 4.77
C LEU A 82 -4.65 11.25 4.51
N ALA A 83 -5.77 11.56 5.16
CA ALA A 83 -7.05 10.89 4.94
C ALA A 83 -7.57 11.11 3.51
N GLY A 84 -7.44 12.33 2.97
CA GLY A 84 -7.79 12.63 1.59
C GLY A 84 -6.91 11.89 0.57
N PHE A 85 -5.60 11.81 0.82
CA PHE A 85 -4.68 11.04 0.00
C PHE A 85 -5.07 9.56 -0.02
N VAL A 86 -5.23 8.93 1.15
CA VAL A 86 -5.65 7.52 1.29
C VAL A 86 -6.99 7.27 0.60
N TYR A 87 -7.95 8.18 0.74
CA TYR A 87 -9.25 8.05 0.07
C TYR A 87 -9.12 8.07 -1.47
N VAL A 88 -8.32 8.98 -2.03
CA VAL A 88 -8.14 9.09 -3.48
C VAL A 88 -7.33 7.92 -4.05
N THR A 89 -6.32 7.44 -3.33
CA THR A 89 -5.46 6.35 -3.80
C THR A 89 -6.06 4.96 -3.60
N TYR A 90 -6.76 4.72 -2.50
CA TYR A 90 -7.22 3.37 -2.14
C TYR A 90 -8.74 3.16 -2.22
N LEU A 91 -9.56 4.18 -1.94
CA LEU A 91 -11.02 4.01 -1.79
C LEU A 91 -11.84 4.55 -2.96
N ARG A 92 -11.24 5.34 -3.86
CA ARG A 92 -11.93 5.89 -5.02
C ARG A 92 -12.12 4.80 -6.07
N GLN A 93 -13.28 4.14 -6.04
CA GLN A 93 -13.73 3.26 -7.11
C GLN A 93 -13.81 4.07 -8.42
N ARG A 94 -12.80 3.92 -9.28
CA ARG A 94 -12.84 4.46 -10.64
C ARG A 94 -13.84 3.61 -11.42
N ALA A 95 -15.10 4.02 -11.46
CA ALA A 95 -16.04 3.50 -12.42
C ALA A 95 -15.54 3.91 -13.82
N VAL A 96 -14.89 2.96 -14.50
CA VAL A 96 -14.51 3.12 -15.91
C VAL A 96 -15.82 3.13 -16.70
N ASP A 97 -16.14 4.27 -17.32
CA ASP A 97 -17.32 4.42 -18.17
C ASP A 97 -17.25 3.40 -19.33
N PRO A 98 -18.18 2.42 -19.39
CA PRO A 98 -18.15 1.38 -20.40
C PRO A 98 -18.50 1.89 -21.81
N GLN A 99 -18.81 3.19 -21.99
CA GLN A 99 -19.07 3.80 -23.29
C GLN A 99 -17.89 4.58 -23.87
N VAL A 100 -16.73 4.63 -23.21
CA VAL A 100 -15.51 5.15 -23.83
C VAL A 100 -14.93 4.08 -24.76
N LEU A 101 -15.44 4.01 -25.99
CA LEU A 101 -14.82 3.37 -27.14
C LEU A 101 -13.57 4.15 -27.57
N ALA A 102 -12.59 4.30 -26.67
CA ALA A 102 -11.23 4.62 -27.07
C ALA A 102 -10.60 3.32 -27.58
N LYS A 103 -10.80 3.02 -28.85
CA LYS A 103 -9.86 2.18 -29.60
C LYS A 103 -8.53 2.93 -29.49
N PRO A 104 -7.47 2.43 -28.84
CA PRO A 104 -6.20 3.14 -28.82
C PRO A 104 -5.61 3.03 -30.22
N THR A 105 -6.03 3.92 -31.12
CA THR A 105 -5.26 4.27 -32.30
C THR A 105 -4.29 5.37 -31.87
N GLY A 106 -3.46 5.04 -30.87
CA GLY A 106 -2.30 5.83 -30.55
C GLY A 106 -1.27 5.55 -31.63
N THR A 107 -1.32 6.30 -32.73
CA THR A 107 -0.14 6.51 -33.55
C THR A 107 0.83 7.31 -32.68
N ALA A 108 1.63 6.60 -31.87
CA ALA A 108 2.66 7.21 -31.04
C ALA A 108 3.68 7.87 -31.97
N THR A 109 3.74 9.20 -31.96
CA THR A 109 4.73 10.00 -32.69
C THR A 109 6.15 9.90 -32.11
N ASN A 110 6.37 9.05 -31.10
CA ASN A 110 7.67 8.73 -30.51
C ASN A 110 8.10 7.29 -30.83
N GLN A 111 7.90 6.81 -32.06
CA GLN A 111 8.53 5.56 -32.46
C GLN A 111 10.04 5.77 -32.54
N VAL A 112 10.78 5.03 -31.71
CA VAL A 112 12.23 4.93 -31.81
C VAL A 112 12.54 4.32 -33.17
N ARG A 113 13.03 5.12 -34.09
CA ARG A 113 13.40 4.66 -35.43
C ARG A 113 14.68 3.85 -35.34
N ALA A 114 14.59 2.55 -35.51
CA ALA A 114 15.74 1.67 -35.61
C ALA A 114 15.80 1.02 -36.98
N GLN A 115 16.95 1.14 -37.64
CA GLN A 115 17.17 0.64 -38.99
C GLN A 115 17.63 -0.82 -38.99
N THR A 116 18.13 -1.31 -37.85
CA THR A 116 18.62 -2.69 -37.70
C THR A 116 18.04 -3.39 -36.47
N PRO A 117 17.92 -4.73 -36.49
CA PRO A 117 17.53 -5.54 -35.33
C PRO A 117 18.41 -5.31 -34.10
N GLN A 118 19.71 -5.18 -34.31
CA GLN A 118 20.69 -5.02 -33.24
C GLN A 118 20.53 -3.67 -32.53
N GLU A 119 20.24 -2.61 -33.30
CA GLU A 119 20.06 -1.26 -32.79
C GLU A 119 18.88 -1.16 -31.83
N ILE A 120 17.70 -1.68 -32.21
CA ILE A 120 16.52 -1.59 -31.35
C ILE A 120 16.68 -2.40 -30.06
N VAL A 121 17.26 -3.60 -30.14
CA VAL A 121 17.48 -4.44 -28.95
C VAL A 121 18.51 -3.80 -28.02
N THR A 122 19.60 -3.25 -28.57
CA THR A 122 20.62 -2.55 -27.77
C THR A 122 20.01 -1.32 -27.10
N ALA A 123 19.23 -0.51 -27.85
CA ALA A 123 18.57 0.67 -27.32
C ALA A 123 17.59 0.31 -26.20
N TYR A 124 16.85 -0.79 -26.33
CA TYR A 124 15.89 -1.24 -25.31
C TYR A 124 16.58 -1.58 -23.99
N PHE A 125 17.61 -2.43 -24.02
CA PHE A 125 18.33 -2.78 -22.79
C PHE A 125 19.13 -1.61 -22.21
N GLN A 126 19.62 -0.71 -23.05
CA GLN A 126 20.26 0.52 -22.59
C GLN A 126 19.26 1.41 -21.84
N ALA A 127 18.05 1.60 -22.39
CA ALA A 127 17.00 2.37 -21.72
C ALA A 127 16.62 1.76 -20.35
N LEU A 128 16.50 0.43 -20.28
CA LEU A 128 16.30 -0.26 -18.99
C LEU A 128 17.49 -0.06 -18.02
N ALA A 129 18.72 -0.15 -18.51
CA ALA A 129 19.92 0.05 -17.71
C ALA A 129 20.06 1.50 -17.21
N ASP A 130 19.58 2.48 -17.97
CA ASP A 130 19.60 3.90 -17.64
C ASP A 130 18.40 4.33 -16.77
N GLY A 131 17.41 3.45 -16.57
CA GLY A 131 16.20 3.75 -15.80
C GLY A 131 15.10 4.44 -16.61
N ASP A 132 15.30 4.63 -17.92
CA ASP A 132 14.37 5.31 -18.83
C ASP A 132 13.29 4.33 -19.33
N ILE A 133 12.31 4.08 -18.47
CA ILE A 133 11.23 3.14 -18.75
C ILE A 133 10.36 3.61 -19.92
N GLU A 134 10.09 4.90 -20.05
CA GLU A 134 9.26 5.43 -21.14
C GLU A 134 9.88 5.16 -22.50
N ARG A 135 11.20 5.39 -22.63
CA ARG A 135 11.93 5.09 -23.85
C ARG A 135 11.94 3.60 -24.16
N ALA A 136 12.16 2.74 -23.16
CA ALA A 136 12.11 1.29 -23.36
C ALA A 136 10.72 0.84 -23.87
N LEU A 137 9.67 1.37 -23.25
CA LEU A 137 8.27 1.09 -23.57
C LEU A 137 7.80 1.69 -24.90
N ALA A 138 8.53 2.64 -25.49
CA ALA A 138 8.24 3.21 -26.81
C ALA A 138 8.76 2.35 -27.98
N MET A 139 9.55 1.30 -27.71
CA MET A 139 10.20 0.47 -28.74
C MET A 139 9.33 -0.67 -29.27
N GLY A 140 8.09 -0.80 -28.80
CA GLY A 140 7.15 -1.83 -29.21
C GLY A 140 5.87 -1.79 -28.38
N PRO A 141 4.89 -2.67 -28.68
CA PRO A 141 3.66 -2.79 -27.90
C PRO A 141 3.93 -3.48 -26.56
N ARG A 142 2.96 -3.43 -25.65
CA ARG A 142 2.97 -4.26 -24.42
C ARG A 142 2.82 -5.75 -24.76
N GLY A 143 3.32 -6.61 -23.87
CA GLY A 143 3.22 -8.06 -24.01
C GLY A 143 1.83 -8.62 -23.76
N GLY A 144 1.01 -7.91 -22.99
CA GLY A 144 -0.38 -8.25 -22.70
C GLY A 144 -1.24 -7.02 -22.44
N ASN A 145 -2.35 -7.25 -21.73
CA ASN A 145 -3.33 -6.25 -21.30
C ASN A 145 -3.37 -6.13 -19.76
N GLY A 146 -2.28 -6.51 -19.08
CA GLY A 146 -2.15 -6.37 -17.64
C GLY A 146 -2.12 -4.92 -17.18
N SER A 147 -2.16 -4.73 -15.87
CA SER A 147 -2.00 -3.43 -15.24
C SER A 147 -0.58 -2.88 -15.39
N GLU A 148 -0.45 -1.61 -15.77
CA GLU A 148 0.84 -0.94 -15.95
C GLU A 148 1.41 -0.34 -14.65
N ARG A 149 0.79 -0.59 -13.49
CA ARG A 149 1.20 0.02 -12.20
C ARG A 149 2.66 -0.21 -11.85
N LEU A 150 3.26 -1.32 -12.29
CA LEU A 150 4.66 -1.68 -12.01
C LEU A 150 5.68 -1.13 -13.02
N ILE A 151 5.22 -0.53 -14.12
CA ILE A 151 6.07 0.00 -15.20
C ILE A 151 5.91 1.52 -15.39
N THR A 152 5.28 2.19 -14.42
CA THR A 152 5.32 3.65 -14.35
C THR A 152 6.74 4.11 -14.00
N GLU A 153 7.13 5.33 -14.38
CA GLU A 153 8.46 5.89 -14.05
C GLU A 153 8.77 5.80 -12.56
N ALA A 154 7.83 6.21 -11.70
CA ALA A 154 7.99 6.17 -10.24
C ALA A 154 8.15 4.74 -9.69
N ALA A 155 7.38 3.78 -10.21
CA ALA A 155 7.49 2.38 -9.80
C ALA A 155 8.80 1.74 -10.31
N TYR A 156 9.19 2.08 -11.53
CA TYR A 156 10.38 1.53 -12.15
C TYR A 156 11.66 2.09 -11.53
N ALA A 157 11.69 3.33 -11.06
CA ALA A 157 12.84 3.89 -10.35
C ALA A 157 13.27 3.02 -9.15
N THR A 158 12.32 2.49 -8.37
CA THR A 158 12.63 1.54 -7.27
C THR A 158 13.17 0.22 -7.81
N THR A 159 12.60 -0.29 -8.90
CA THR A 159 13.04 -1.52 -9.58
C THR A 159 14.47 -1.38 -10.10
N HIS A 160 14.77 -0.26 -10.75
CA HIS A 160 16.08 0.09 -11.31
C HIS A 160 17.14 0.23 -10.23
N GLY A 161 16.84 0.89 -9.10
CA GLY A 161 17.76 0.98 -7.97
C GLY A 161 18.20 -0.37 -7.41
N LYS A 162 17.35 -1.41 -7.54
CA LYS A 162 17.62 -2.79 -7.09
C LYS A 162 18.13 -3.71 -8.20
N THR A 163 17.84 -3.38 -9.46
CA THR A 163 18.16 -4.20 -10.63
C THR A 163 19.31 -3.60 -11.41
N LYS A 164 20.43 -4.33 -11.52
CA LYS A 164 21.54 -3.92 -12.39
C LYS A 164 21.55 -4.73 -13.68
N ILE A 165 20.97 -4.17 -14.74
CA ILE A 165 21.11 -4.71 -16.09
C ILE A 165 22.42 -4.21 -16.68
N ALA A 166 23.29 -5.12 -17.13
CA ALA A 166 24.61 -4.77 -17.66
C ALA A 166 25.11 -5.82 -18.66
N ASN A 167 26.28 -5.56 -19.26
CA ASN A 167 27.01 -6.50 -20.13
C ASN A 167 26.18 -7.03 -21.31
N VAL A 168 25.36 -6.16 -21.91
CA VAL A 168 24.50 -6.53 -23.05
C VAL A 168 25.36 -6.83 -24.27
N GLN A 169 25.20 -8.02 -24.83
CA GLN A 169 25.90 -8.50 -26.03
C GLN A 169 24.89 -9.14 -26.97
N ILE A 170 24.82 -8.62 -28.20
CA ILE A 170 24.00 -9.20 -29.26
C ILE A 170 24.80 -10.32 -29.94
N ARG A 171 24.22 -11.51 -30.06
CA ARG A 171 24.87 -12.70 -30.63
C ARG A 171 24.43 -13.01 -32.06
N THR A 172 23.36 -12.39 -32.54
CA THR A 172 22.82 -12.55 -33.89
C THR A 172 23.52 -11.60 -34.87
N PRO A 173 24.34 -12.09 -35.81
CA PRO A 173 25.06 -11.25 -36.78
C PRO A 173 24.18 -10.76 -37.95
N GLU A 174 23.06 -11.41 -38.24
CA GLU A 174 22.20 -11.12 -39.39
C GLU A 174 21.52 -9.75 -39.25
N GLN A 175 21.62 -8.91 -40.29
CA GLN A 175 21.10 -7.53 -40.27
C GLN A 175 19.59 -7.45 -40.56
N ASP A 176 18.97 -8.56 -40.96
CA ASP A 176 17.55 -8.63 -41.30
C ASP A 176 16.75 -9.58 -40.38
N ALA A 177 17.37 -10.10 -39.31
CA ALA A 177 16.75 -11.04 -38.40
C ALA A 177 15.53 -10.44 -37.66
N THR A 178 14.43 -11.19 -37.62
CA THR A 178 13.24 -10.89 -36.79
C THR A 178 13.33 -11.52 -35.40
N ARG A 179 14.49 -12.07 -35.05
CA ARG A 179 14.76 -12.78 -33.81
C ARG A 179 16.22 -12.60 -33.43
N VAL A 180 16.46 -11.95 -32.31
CA VAL A 180 17.80 -11.55 -31.87
C VAL A 180 18.14 -12.28 -30.57
N GLN A 181 19.25 -13.00 -30.57
CA GLN A 181 19.83 -13.59 -29.37
C GLN A 181 20.65 -12.53 -28.65
N VAL A 182 20.39 -12.37 -27.36
CA VAL A 182 21.09 -11.42 -26.48
C VAL A 182 21.57 -12.14 -25.24
N SER A 183 22.80 -11.85 -24.83
CA SER A 183 23.29 -12.21 -23.49
C SER A 183 23.52 -10.95 -22.68
N TYR A 184 23.14 -10.94 -21.42
CA TYR A 184 23.30 -9.81 -20.50
C TYR A 184 23.34 -10.32 -19.06
N THR A 185 23.56 -9.43 -18.10
CA THR A 185 23.51 -9.76 -16.67
C THR A 185 22.38 -9.02 -15.99
N VAL A 186 21.66 -9.69 -15.10
CA VAL A 186 20.68 -9.09 -14.18
C VAL A 186 21.19 -9.26 -12.76
N SER A 187 21.57 -8.15 -12.12
CA SER A 187 22.16 -8.13 -10.78
C SER A 187 23.33 -9.13 -10.63
N GLY A 188 24.18 -9.18 -11.65
CA GLY A 188 25.37 -10.03 -11.72
C GLY A 188 25.13 -11.47 -12.21
N ARG A 189 23.87 -11.90 -12.39
CA ARG A 189 23.55 -13.24 -12.90
C ARG A 189 23.47 -13.21 -14.43
N PRO A 190 24.21 -14.08 -15.16
CA PRO A 190 24.14 -14.13 -16.61
C PRO A 190 22.78 -14.65 -17.07
N VAL A 191 22.28 -14.06 -18.15
CA VAL A 191 21.03 -14.39 -18.81
C VAL A 191 21.31 -14.49 -20.30
N GLU A 192 20.79 -15.53 -20.93
CA GLU A 192 20.66 -15.63 -22.38
C GLU A 192 19.17 -15.56 -22.71
N ALA A 193 18.80 -14.64 -23.59
CA ALA A 193 17.41 -14.42 -23.99
C ALA A 193 17.30 -14.25 -25.50
N GLN A 194 16.07 -14.40 -25.98
CA GLN A 194 15.72 -14.23 -27.37
C GLN A 194 14.63 -13.16 -27.47
N ILE A 195 14.88 -12.14 -28.29
CA ILE A 195 13.96 -11.03 -28.51
C ILE A 195 13.36 -11.17 -29.91
N ASP A 196 12.04 -11.29 -29.98
CA ASP A 196 11.32 -11.31 -31.26
C ASP A 196 10.99 -9.86 -31.68
N LEU A 197 11.17 -9.57 -32.95
CA LEU A 197 10.98 -8.26 -33.56
C LEU A 197 9.94 -8.34 -34.69
N ASP A 198 9.25 -7.23 -34.94
CA ASP A 198 8.47 -7.02 -36.14
C ASP A 198 9.19 -6.00 -37.03
N ARG A 199 9.21 -6.27 -38.34
CA ARG A 199 9.65 -5.29 -39.34
C ARG A 199 8.44 -4.55 -39.87
N LEU A 200 8.45 -3.23 -39.73
CA LEU A 200 7.37 -2.35 -40.18
C LEU A 200 7.42 -2.16 -41.70
N ASP A 201 6.31 -1.71 -42.28
CA ASP A 201 6.22 -1.38 -43.71
C ASP A 201 7.18 -0.24 -44.11
N THR A 202 7.59 0.59 -43.15
CA THR A 202 8.62 1.64 -43.31
C THR A 202 10.03 1.08 -43.45
N GLY A 203 10.21 -0.24 -43.21
CA GLY A 203 11.50 -0.92 -43.17
C GLY A 203 12.18 -0.91 -41.80
N GLU A 204 11.63 -0.15 -40.84
CA GLU A 204 12.14 -0.03 -39.46
C GLU A 204 11.79 -1.25 -38.60
N TYR A 205 12.57 -1.47 -37.54
CA TYR A 205 12.35 -2.55 -36.58
C TYR A 205 11.72 -2.05 -35.30
N GLN A 206 10.78 -2.83 -34.77
CA GLN A 206 10.24 -2.67 -33.42
C GLN A 206 10.31 -4.00 -32.66
N LEU A 207 10.34 -3.95 -31.34
CA LEU A 207 10.14 -5.15 -30.54
C LEU A 207 8.71 -5.65 -30.74
N LYS A 208 8.54 -6.97 -30.81
CA LYS A 208 7.20 -7.58 -30.84
C LYS A 208 6.44 -7.37 -29.52
N ARG A 209 7.17 -7.19 -28.42
CA ARG A 209 6.66 -6.73 -27.13
C ARG A 209 7.76 -6.11 -26.27
N THR A 210 7.40 -5.17 -25.40
CA THR A 210 8.31 -4.51 -24.44
C THR A 210 8.12 -4.98 -23.01
N THR A 211 7.08 -5.74 -22.71
CA THR A 211 6.74 -6.21 -21.36
C THR A 211 6.33 -7.69 -21.39
N VAL A 212 6.26 -8.30 -20.21
CA VAL A 212 5.63 -9.60 -20.01
C VAL A 212 4.57 -9.51 -18.92
N PRO A 213 3.47 -10.28 -19.05
CA PRO A 213 2.47 -10.38 -18.00
C PRO A 213 2.97 -11.28 -16.86
N ILE A 214 2.72 -10.86 -15.62
CA ILE A 214 2.91 -11.67 -14.42
C ILE A 214 1.63 -11.67 -13.58
N ARG A 215 1.42 -12.74 -12.81
CA ARG A 215 0.37 -12.82 -11.80
C ARG A 215 0.99 -13.29 -10.49
N ILE A 216 0.66 -12.61 -9.40
CA ILE A 216 1.13 -12.97 -8.06
C ILE A 216 -0.09 -13.31 -7.21
N SER A 217 -0.13 -14.53 -6.67
CA SER A 217 -1.26 -15.03 -5.88
C SER A 217 -0.75 -15.70 -4.61
N ILE A 218 -1.37 -15.43 -3.46
CA ILE A 218 -0.94 -15.96 -2.16
C ILE A 218 -2.04 -16.90 -1.65
N PRO A 219 -1.90 -18.22 -1.80
CA PRO A 219 -2.90 -19.16 -1.32
C PRO A 219 -3.17 -18.98 0.18
N GLY A 220 -4.44 -18.74 0.53
CA GLY A 220 -4.87 -18.49 1.90
C GLY A 220 -4.41 -17.13 2.46
N GLY A 221 -3.87 -16.23 1.63
CA GLY A 221 -3.31 -14.95 2.05
C GLY A 221 -4.07 -13.74 1.56
N ASP A 222 -5.36 -13.85 1.25
CA ASP A 222 -6.17 -12.76 0.65
C ASP A 222 -6.15 -11.46 1.46
N SER A 223 -5.95 -11.53 2.77
CA SER A 223 -5.88 -10.39 3.69
C SER A 223 -4.45 -9.87 3.92
N VAL A 224 -3.42 -10.60 3.49
CA VAL A 224 -2.03 -10.17 3.60
C VAL A 224 -1.74 -9.16 2.48
N PRO A 225 -1.35 -7.92 2.79
CA PRO A 225 -1.04 -6.94 1.76
C PRO A 225 0.15 -7.42 0.91
N LEU A 226 0.12 -7.09 -0.39
CA LEU A 226 1.18 -7.41 -1.33
C LEU A 226 1.73 -6.11 -1.91
N VAL A 227 3.02 -5.89 -1.70
CA VAL A 227 3.78 -4.73 -2.16
C VAL A 227 4.92 -5.24 -3.03
N VAL A 228 5.07 -4.66 -4.22
CA VAL A 228 6.16 -4.98 -5.15
C VAL A 228 6.97 -3.73 -5.39
N ASN A 229 8.25 -3.74 -4.99
CA ASN A 229 9.14 -2.58 -5.11
C ASN A 229 8.51 -1.28 -4.56
N GLY A 230 7.83 -1.37 -3.42
CA GLY A 230 7.15 -0.24 -2.78
C GLY A 230 5.78 0.12 -3.36
N VAL A 231 5.31 -0.58 -4.40
CA VAL A 231 4.00 -0.38 -5.01
C VAL A 231 3.03 -1.44 -4.51
N ALA A 232 1.99 -1.03 -3.79
CA ALA A 232 0.90 -1.93 -3.41
C ALA A 232 0.18 -2.45 -4.67
N ILE A 233 -0.10 -3.75 -4.71
CA ILE A 233 -0.81 -4.40 -5.81
C ILE A 233 -1.90 -5.34 -5.29
N ASP A 234 -2.90 -5.55 -6.14
CA ASP A 234 -3.98 -6.49 -5.92
C ASP A 234 -3.53 -7.91 -6.30
N GLN A 235 -3.76 -8.87 -5.39
CA GLN A 235 -3.41 -10.28 -5.62
C GLN A 235 -4.26 -10.88 -6.75
N GLY A 236 -3.71 -11.83 -7.50
CA GLY A 236 -4.38 -12.53 -8.60
C GLY A 236 -4.61 -11.69 -9.86
N GLN A 237 -4.41 -10.37 -9.79
CA GLN A 237 -4.43 -9.49 -10.96
C GLN A 237 -3.16 -9.68 -11.81
N VAL A 238 -3.31 -9.53 -13.13
CA VAL A 238 -2.19 -9.55 -14.07
C VAL A 238 -1.55 -8.17 -14.16
N TYR A 239 -0.23 -8.10 -14.06
CA TYR A 239 0.57 -6.89 -14.20
C TYR A 239 1.57 -7.03 -15.34
N GLU A 240 1.81 -5.94 -16.05
CA GLU A 240 2.90 -5.86 -17.02
C GLU A 240 4.19 -5.48 -16.31
N VAL A 241 5.28 -6.18 -16.64
CA VAL A 241 6.62 -5.92 -16.11
C VAL A 241 7.68 -6.01 -17.20
N VAL A 242 8.80 -5.35 -16.99
CA VAL A 242 9.99 -5.45 -17.85
C VAL A 242 11.03 -6.39 -17.22
N PRO A 243 12.05 -6.85 -17.96
CA PRO A 243 13.14 -7.61 -17.36
C PRO A 243 13.75 -6.89 -16.16
N GLY A 244 13.92 -7.61 -15.06
CA GLY A 244 14.45 -7.07 -13.81
C GLY A 244 14.16 -7.93 -12.58
N VAL A 245 14.50 -7.40 -11.42
CA VAL A 245 14.28 -8.02 -10.10
C VAL A 245 13.23 -7.22 -9.34
N TYR A 246 12.20 -7.92 -8.86
CA TYR A 246 11.07 -7.36 -8.16
C TYR A 246 11.02 -7.93 -6.75
N GLU A 247 11.22 -7.09 -5.75
CA GLU A 247 11.17 -7.46 -4.34
C GLU A 247 9.74 -7.40 -3.84
N LEU A 248 9.33 -8.43 -3.13
CA LEU A 248 8.02 -8.55 -2.53
C LEU A 248 8.09 -8.21 -1.04
N ASP A 249 7.14 -7.42 -0.57
CA ASP A 249 6.98 -7.02 0.82
C ASP A 249 5.49 -7.00 1.18
N THR A 250 5.17 -7.14 2.46
CA THR A 250 3.82 -6.94 3.01
C THR A 250 3.61 -5.52 3.52
N GLY A 251 4.70 -4.79 3.84
CA GLY A 251 4.64 -3.54 4.58
C GLY A 251 4.17 -3.69 6.03
N LEU A 252 4.10 -4.91 6.55
CA LEU A 252 3.70 -5.23 7.92
C LEU A 252 4.93 -5.59 8.78
N PRO A 253 4.93 -5.25 10.07
CA PRO A 253 6.07 -5.58 10.94
C PRO A 253 6.13 -7.06 11.33
N PHE A 254 4.98 -7.76 11.32
CA PHE A 254 4.86 -9.11 11.87
C PHE A 254 4.86 -10.22 10.84
N ILE A 255 4.64 -9.89 9.57
CA ILE A 255 4.56 -10.83 8.45
C ILE A 255 5.49 -10.32 7.36
N ALA A 256 6.37 -11.17 6.83
CA ALA A 256 7.18 -10.85 5.65
C ALA A 256 7.11 -12.00 4.66
N TYR A 257 7.41 -11.74 3.39
CA TYR A 257 7.75 -12.84 2.48
C TYR A 257 9.18 -13.30 2.77
N SER A 258 9.43 -14.61 2.71
CA SER A 258 10.75 -15.19 3.02
C SER A 258 11.88 -14.56 2.21
N GLU A 259 13.14 -14.63 2.66
CA GLU A 259 14.30 -13.97 2.00
C GLU A 259 14.52 -14.34 0.51
N ALA A 260 13.82 -15.35 -0.01
CA ALA A 260 13.73 -15.67 -1.44
C ALA A 260 12.65 -14.87 -2.19
N SER A 261 12.07 -13.83 -1.59
CA SER A 261 10.93 -13.03 -2.04
C SER A 261 11.24 -12.07 -3.20
N THR A 262 12.18 -12.45 -4.07
CA THR A 262 12.47 -11.73 -5.30
C THR A 262 11.91 -12.49 -6.49
N ILE A 263 11.08 -11.83 -7.29
CA ILE A 263 10.70 -12.29 -8.62
C ILE A 263 11.74 -11.80 -9.61
N THR A 264 12.36 -12.71 -10.35
CA THR A 264 13.30 -12.34 -11.42
C THR A 264 12.65 -12.58 -12.78
N VAL A 265 12.53 -11.52 -13.58
CA VAL A 265 12.04 -11.57 -14.96
C VAL A 265 13.23 -11.37 -15.88
N VAL A 266 13.51 -12.38 -16.72
CA VAL A 266 14.74 -12.42 -17.54
C VAL A 266 14.47 -12.54 -19.04
N THR A 267 13.21 -12.53 -19.47
CA THR A 267 12.87 -12.74 -20.87
C THR A 267 11.59 -12.02 -21.26
N LEU A 268 11.47 -11.68 -22.54
CA LEU A 268 10.26 -11.17 -23.17
C LEU A 268 9.50 -12.25 -23.96
N GLN A 269 9.87 -13.53 -23.84
CA GLN A 269 9.25 -14.61 -24.60
C GLN A 269 7.89 -15.07 -24.03
N ALA A 270 7.58 -14.74 -22.77
CA ALA A 270 6.35 -15.18 -22.13
C ALA A 270 5.11 -14.52 -22.76
N THR A 271 4.22 -15.35 -23.31
CA THR A 271 2.94 -14.92 -23.91
C THR A 271 1.78 -15.01 -22.93
N GLU A 272 1.86 -15.91 -21.96
CA GLU A 272 0.91 -16.06 -20.87
C GLU A 272 1.47 -15.45 -19.59
N ALA A 273 0.58 -15.12 -18.65
CA ALA A 273 0.99 -14.57 -17.37
C ALA A 273 1.85 -15.57 -16.61
N GLN A 274 3.06 -15.18 -16.24
CA GLN A 274 3.90 -15.99 -15.38
C GLN A 274 3.35 -15.95 -13.96
N GLU A 275 3.03 -17.12 -13.42
CA GLU A 275 2.46 -17.28 -12.08
C GLU A 275 3.55 -17.32 -11.01
N PHE A 276 3.34 -16.54 -9.94
CA PHE A 276 4.19 -16.52 -8.76
C PHE A 276 3.34 -16.68 -7.50
N SER A 277 3.80 -17.53 -6.58
CA SER A 277 3.10 -17.79 -5.31
C SER A 277 4.04 -17.69 -4.13
N PRO A 278 4.35 -16.46 -3.67
CA PRO A 278 5.19 -16.26 -2.51
C PRO A 278 4.46 -16.75 -1.24
N THR A 279 5.22 -17.31 -0.30
CA THR A 279 4.69 -17.76 0.99
C THR A 279 5.09 -16.76 2.08
N PRO A 280 4.12 -16.07 2.72
CA PRO A 280 4.42 -15.21 3.86
C PRO A 280 4.85 -16.05 5.07
N GLN A 281 5.61 -15.43 5.96
CA GLN A 281 6.15 -16.01 7.18
C GLN A 281 6.12 -14.98 8.31
N LEU A 282 6.08 -15.45 9.55
CA LEU A 282 6.26 -14.57 10.70
C LEU A 282 7.69 -14.02 10.71
N THR A 283 7.81 -12.71 10.91
CA THR A 283 9.09 -12.07 11.24
C THR A 283 9.53 -12.47 12.66
N GLU A 284 10.75 -12.09 13.06
CA GLU A 284 11.18 -12.27 14.44
C GLU A 284 10.31 -11.44 15.40
N GLU A 285 10.03 -10.20 15.01
CA GLU A 285 9.16 -9.27 15.71
C GLU A 285 7.75 -9.84 15.85
N GLY A 286 7.18 -10.39 14.77
CA GLY A 286 5.85 -11.01 14.79
C GLY A 286 5.80 -12.25 15.68
N ARG A 287 6.86 -13.06 15.67
CA ARG A 287 6.99 -14.22 16.57
C ARG A 287 7.05 -13.79 18.03
N SER A 288 7.86 -12.79 18.35
CA SER A 288 7.99 -12.24 19.70
C SER A 288 6.68 -11.65 20.19
N ALA A 289 6.03 -10.81 19.38
CA ALA A 289 4.75 -10.18 19.70
C ALA A 289 3.65 -11.23 19.98
N PHE A 290 3.58 -12.27 19.14
CA PHE A 290 2.62 -13.35 19.32
C PHE A 290 2.85 -14.16 20.62
N ILE A 291 4.09 -14.55 20.90
CA ILE A 291 4.44 -15.28 22.13
C ILE A 291 4.19 -14.41 23.37
N SER A 292 4.55 -13.14 23.32
CA SER A 292 4.33 -12.16 24.39
C SER A 292 2.84 -12.02 24.71
N ALA A 293 2.02 -11.81 23.68
CA ALA A 293 0.56 -11.71 23.83
C ALA A 293 -0.04 -13.01 24.38
N ALA A 294 0.38 -14.18 23.87
CA ALA A 294 -0.06 -15.47 24.37
C ALA A 294 0.35 -15.69 25.84
N ASN A 295 1.56 -15.31 26.24
CA ASN A 295 2.01 -15.38 27.63
C ASN A 295 1.18 -14.50 28.55
N ALA A 296 0.97 -13.23 28.19
CA ALA A 296 0.16 -12.31 28.96
C ALA A 296 -1.30 -12.80 29.10
N SER A 297 -1.86 -13.40 28.04
CA SER A 297 -3.19 -14.00 28.06
C SER A 297 -3.26 -15.22 29.00
N LEU A 298 -2.26 -16.11 28.93
CA LEU A 298 -2.17 -17.28 29.81
C LEU A 298 -2.01 -16.88 31.28
N GLU A 299 -1.14 -15.92 31.59
CA GLU A 299 -0.95 -15.41 32.96
C GLU A 299 -2.25 -14.83 33.54
N LYS A 300 -2.99 -14.05 32.75
CA LYS A 300 -4.32 -13.55 33.13
C LYS A 300 -5.28 -14.70 33.42
N CYS A 301 -5.33 -15.71 32.55
CA CYS A 301 -6.15 -16.91 32.73
C CYS A 301 -5.81 -17.65 34.03
N MET A 302 -4.52 -17.84 34.35
CA MET A 302 -4.07 -18.50 35.58
C MET A 302 -4.42 -17.73 36.85
N ALA A 303 -4.51 -16.40 36.77
CA ALA A 303 -4.93 -15.54 37.88
C ALA A 303 -6.45 -15.58 38.13
N VAL A 304 -7.28 -16.02 37.17
CA VAL A 304 -8.74 -16.07 37.35
C VAL A 304 -9.14 -17.24 38.24
N LYS A 305 -9.74 -16.89 39.38
CA LYS A 305 -10.28 -17.82 40.38
C LYS A 305 -11.70 -18.28 40.02
N ARG A 306 -11.85 -18.99 38.90
CA ARG A 306 -13.11 -19.62 38.46
C ARG A 306 -12.87 -21.04 37.94
N LYS A 307 -13.86 -21.92 37.98
CA LYS A 307 -13.73 -23.30 37.46
C LYS A 307 -13.42 -23.32 35.96
N ALA A 308 -14.17 -22.56 35.17
CA ALA A 308 -14.02 -22.45 33.72
C ALA A 308 -14.07 -20.97 33.32
N PRO A 309 -12.94 -20.24 33.44
CA PRO A 309 -12.89 -18.86 32.96
C PRO A 309 -13.11 -18.81 31.45
N ALA A 310 -13.81 -17.78 30.97
CA ALA A 310 -13.88 -17.52 29.54
C ALA A 310 -12.45 -17.25 28.99
N ASP A 311 -12.21 -17.65 27.75
CA ASP A 311 -10.93 -17.43 27.04
C ASP A 311 -9.69 -18.01 27.74
N CYS A 312 -9.88 -18.97 28.64
CA CYS A 312 -8.82 -19.62 29.39
C CYS A 312 -8.71 -21.08 28.92
N PRO A 313 -7.54 -21.50 28.38
CA PRO A 313 -7.35 -22.88 27.91
C PRO A 313 -7.33 -23.90 29.05
N ILE A 314 -7.24 -23.43 30.30
CA ILE A 314 -7.06 -24.27 31.48
C ILE A 314 -8.28 -24.11 32.38
N GLY A 315 -9.30 -24.92 32.09
CA GLY A 315 -10.45 -25.12 32.97
C GLY A 315 -10.23 -26.27 33.95
N MET A 316 -11.12 -26.39 34.93
CA MET A 316 -11.22 -27.58 35.77
C MET A 316 -12.65 -28.11 35.78
N SER A 317 -12.79 -29.43 35.84
CA SER A 317 -14.05 -30.10 36.14
C SER A 317 -13.95 -30.72 37.52
N ALA A 318 -14.95 -30.44 38.37
CA ALA A 318 -15.06 -31.04 39.68
C ALA A 318 -16.52 -31.42 39.91
N ALA A 319 -16.77 -32.70 40.24
CA ALA A 319 -18.11 -33.23 40.48
C ALA A 319 -18.78 -32.56 41.70
N ALA A 320 -17.99 -32.19 42.71
CA ALA A 320 -18.46 -31.48 43.88
C ALA A 320 -18.45 -29.93 43.68
N PRO A 321 -19.32 -29.19 44.40
CA PRO A 321 -19.24 -27.74 44.46
C PRO A 321 -17.89 -27.27 45.03
N VAL A 322 -17.22 -26.34 44.33
CA VAL A 322 -15.91 -25.78 44.71
C VAL A 322 -16.10 -24.34 45.17
N ASP A 323 -15.37 -23.94 46.21
CA ASP A 323 -15.15 -22.53 46.52
C ASP A 323 -14.20 -21.94 45.48
N GLU A 324 -14.75 -21.24 44.48
CA GLU A 324 -13.95 -20.69 43.39
C GLU A 324 -12.86 -19.73 43.87
N SER A 325 -13.06 -19.03 44.98
CA SER A 325 -12.09 -18.08 45.54
C SER A 325 -10.81 -18.76 46.09
N SER A 326 -10.89 -20.06 46.34
CA SER A 326 -9.78 -20.90 46.82
C SER A 326 -8.95 -21.51 45.69
N ILE A 327 -9.43 -21.43 44.43
CA ILE A 327 -8.73 -21.99 43.28
C ILE A 327 -7.38 -21.28 43.12
N LYS A 328 -6.32 -22.08 43.08
CA LYS A 328 -4.95 -21.64 42.82
C LYS A 328 -4.36 -22.46 41.68
N ARG A 329 -3.82 -21.75 40.69
CA ARG A 329 -3.14 -22.33 39.54
C ARG A 329 -1.75 -21.74 39.41
N THR A 330 -0.73 -22.57 39.19
CA THR A 330 0.66 -22.10 39.02
C THR A 330 1.30 -22.84 37.86
N ILE A 331 1.82 -22.13 36.85
CA ILE A 331 2.56 -22.77 35.75
C ILE A 331 3.88 -23.31 36.31
N THR A 332 4.23 -24.55 35.97
CA THR A 332 5.44 -25.23 36.46
C THR A 332 6.51 -25.43 35.38
N ASN A 333 6.18 -25.23 34.09
CA ASN A 333 7.12 -25.28 32.98
C ASN A 333 7.24 -23.92 32.25
N SER A 334 8.15 -23.85 31.28
CA SER A 334 8.23 -22.72 30.34
C SER A 334 7.67 -23.14 28.97
N PRO A 335 6.35 -23.03 28.73
CA PRO A 335 5.70 -23.55 27.52
C PRO A 335 6.21 -22.90 26.21
N TRP A 336 6.91 -21.77 26.32
CA TRP A 336 7.35 -20.96 25.18
C TRP A 336 8.71 -21.36 24.60
N THR A 337 9.53 -22.12 25.31
CA THR A 337 10.92 -22.41 24.88
C THR A 337 11.00 -23.24 23.61
N THR A 338 10.05 -24.17 23.44
CA THR A 338 9.91 -25.02 22.26
C THR A 338 8.81 -24.52 21.31
N ALA A 339 8.20 -23.37 21.59
CA ALA A 339 7.16 -22.82 20.75
C ALA A 339 7.70 -22.49 19.35
N ARG A 340 6.94 -22.87 18.34
CA ARG A 340 7.24 -22.63 16.93
C ARG A 340 5.97 -22.11 16.26
N PRO A 341 5.60 -20.84 16.51
CA PRO A 341 4.44 -20.28 15.85
C PRO A 341 4.70 -20.14 14.35
N ALA A 342 3.65 -20.39 13.58
CA ALA A 342 3.65 -20.26 12.13
C ALA A 342 2.31 -19.69 11.67
N LEU A 343 2.30 -19.11 10.47
CA LEU A 343 1.05 -18.69 9.83
C LEU A 343 0.26 -19.92 9.38
N THR A 344 -1.07 -19.84 9.45
CA THR A 344 -1.93 -20.95 9.04
C THR A 344 -2.09 -21.00 7.53
N SER A 345 -2.10 -22.21 6.96
CA SER A 345 -2.24 -22.39 5.51
C SER A 345 -3.60 -21.94 4.95
N SER A 346 -4.65 -21.97 5.77
CA SER A 346 -5.98 -21.50 5.38
C SER A 346 -6.16 -19.98 5.49
N ASP A 347 -5.35 -19.34 6.34
CA ASP A 347 -5.39 -17.91 6.59
C ASP A 347 -3.99 -17.44 7.04
N GLN A 348 -3.23 -16.90 6.09
CA GLN A 348 -1.86 -16.43 6.28
C GLN A 348 -1.79 -15.15 7.12
N SER A 349 -2.93 -14.59 7.55
CA SER A 349 -2.97 -13.49 8.51
C SER A 349 -3.05 -13.95 9.97
N VAL A 350 -3.20 -15.26 10.19
CA VAL A 350 -3.38 -15.85 11.51
C VAL A 350 -2.14 -16.67 11.86
N ALA A 351 -1.47 -16.30 12.95
CA ALA A 351 -0.45 -17.11 13.59
C ALA A 351 -1.10 -18.18 14.46
N GLU A 352 -0.52 -19.38 14.49
CA GLU A 352 -0.95 -20.49 15.34
C GLU A 352 0.27 -21.19 15.95
N MET A 353 0.13 -21.63 17.21
CA MET A 353 1.05 -22.60 17.81
C MET A 353 0.31 -23.52 18.77
N THR A 354 0.83 -24.73 18.93
CA THR A 354 0.42 -25.66 20.00
C THR A 354 1.51 -25.68 21.06
N VAL A 355 1.11 -25.55 22.32
CA VAL A 355 2.01 -25.59 23.48
C VAL A 355 1.50 -26.57 24.52
N THR A 356 2.45 -27.16 25.25
CA THR A 356 2.16 -27.98 26.42
C THR A 356 2.34 -27.15 27.67
N VAL A 357 1.26 -26.93 28.41
CA VAL A 357 1.29 -26.21 29.70
C VAL A 357 1.23 -27.24 30.82
N GLN A 358 2.26 -27.23 31.68
CA GLN A 358 2.27 -27.96 32.94
C GLN A 358 1.98 -26.97 34.06
N TYR A 359 1.09 -27.34 34.97
CA TYR A 359 0.66 -26.47 36.05
C TYR A 359 0.29 -27.26 37.30
N THR A 360 0.32 -26.61 38.46
CA THR A 360 -0.34 -27.14 39.67
C THR A 360 -1.72 -26.55 39.84
N LEU A 361 -2.67 -27.36 40.31
CA LEU A 361 -4.03 -26.95 40.65
C LEU A 361 -4.36 -27.37 42.09
N GLY A 362 -4.75 -26.40 42.93
CA GLY A 362 -5.27 -26.65 44.28
C GLY A 362 -6.54 -25.86 44.53
N TYR A 363 -7.47 -26.42 45.30
CA TYR A 363 -8.76 -25.80 45.62
C TYR A 363 -9.42 -26.42 46.85
N THR A 364 -10.46 -25.77 47.36
CA THR A 364 -11.28 -26.23 48.49
C THR A 364 -12.72 -26.42 48.00
N LEU A 365 -13.35 -27.52 48.43
CA LEU A 365 -14.76 -27.82 48.21
C LEU A 365 -15.63 -27.02 49.18
N LEU A 366 -16.89 -26.75 48.82
CA LEU A 366 -17.82 -26.03 49.71
C LEU A 366 -18.16 -26.82 50.99
N ASP A 367 -17.92 -28.13 51.01
CA ASP A 367 -18.07 -28.99 52.20
C ASP A 367 -16.85 -28.98 53.13
N GLY A 368 -15.82 -28.20 52.82
CA GLY A 368 -14.58 -28.10 53.58
C GLY A 368 -13.49 -29.10 53.17
N GLY A 369 -13.76 -30.00 52.23
CA GLY A 369 -12.75 -30.89 51.66
C GLY A 369 -11.67 -30.10 50.91
N ARG A 370 -10.39 -30.40 51.17
CA ARG A 370 -9.27 -29.71 50.53
C ARG A 370 -8.61 -30.62 49.50
N GLN A 371 -8.47 -30.11 48.28
CA GLN A 371 -7.62 -30.73 47.26
C GLN A 371 -6.24 -30.07 47.30
N PRO A 372 -5.18 -30.83 47.64
CA PRO A 372 -3.82 -30.31 47.60
C PRO A 372 -3.44 -29.94 46.16
N GLU A 373 -2.38 -29.15 46.01
CA GLU A 373 -1.85 -28.83 44.68
C GLU A 373 -1.41 -30.13 43.97
N GLN A 374 -2.11 -30.49 42.90
CA GLN A 374 -1.78 -31.62 42.03
C GLN A 374 -1.21 -31.12 40.72
N SER A 375 -0.24 -31.86 40.17
CA SER A 375 0.33 -31.55 38.86
C SER A 375 -0.64 -31.97 37.77
N GLU A 376 -0.91 -31.05 36.86
CA GLU A 376 -1.78 -31.21 35.71
C GLU A 376 -1.03 -30.81 34.44
N GLN A 377 -1.52 -31.29 33.30
CA GLN A 377 -0.97 -30.96 31.99
C GLN A 377 -2.11 -30.71 31.00
N ALA A 378 -1.96 -29.68 30.17
CA ALA A 378 -2.85 -29.40 29.06
C ALA A 378 -2.03 -29.19 27.79
N VAL A 379 -2.50 -29.76 26.67
CA VAL A 379 -1.99 -29.45 25.32
C VAL A 379 -3.01 -28.52 24.69
N VAL A 380 -2.58 -27.31 24.37
CA VAL A 380 -3.49 -26.22 24.02
C VAL A 380 -2.98 -25.52 22.77
N THR A 381 -3.89 -25.09 21.91
CA THR A 381 -3.57 -24.35 20.70
C THR A 381 -3.98 -22.90 20.87
N VAL A 382 -3.08 -21.98 20.52
CA VAL A 382 -3.36 -20.54 20.51
C VAL A 382 -3.23 -20.01 19.10
N ARG A 383 -4.16 -19.13 18.74
CA ARG A 383 -4.18 -18.42 17.46
C ARG A 383 -4.35 -16.93 17.67
N ALA A 384 -3.80 -16.10 16.80
CA ALA A 384 -4.08 -14.67 16.79
C ALA A 384 -3.95 -14.12 15.37
N ASN A 385 -4.73 -13.09 15.05
CA ASN A 385 -4.48 -12.28 13.87
C ASN A 385 -3.23 -11.43 14.10
N VAL A 386 -2.34 -11.37 13.10
CA VAL A 386 -1.05 -10.68 13.15
C VAL A 386 -0.91 -9.61 12.03
N LEU A 387 -2.02 -9.11 11.49
CA LEU A 387 -2.02 -7.97 10.54
C LEU A 387 -1.77 -6.61 11.22
N GLY A 388 -1.76 -6.60 12.56
CA GLY A 388 -1.51 -5.38 13.34
C GLY A 388 -0.11 -4.81 13.13
N SER A 389 0.04 -3.54 13.51
CA SER A 389 1.33 -2.84 13.52
C SER A 389 2.00 -2.82 14.90
N SER A 390 1.31 -3.30 15.94
CA SER A 390 1.76 -3.24 17.33
C SER A 390 1.26 -4.44 18.14
N GLU A 391 1.97 -4.76 19.23
CA GLU A 391 1.72 -5.97 20.04
C GLU A 391 0.32 -6.00 20.67
N ASP A 392 -0.24 -4.85 21.03
CA ASP A 392 -1.57 -4.71 21.64
C ASP A 392 -2.72 -5.10 20.69
N GLN A 393 -2.44 -5.14 19.38
CA GLN A 393 -3.38 -5.58 18.36
C GLN A 393 -3.38 -7.11 18.16
N VAL A 394 -2.41 -7.81 18.75
CA VAL A 394 -2.34 -9.28 18.71
C VAL A 394 -3.21 -9.85 19.83
N ALA A 395 -4.43 -10.28 19.47
CA ALA A 395 -5.39 -10.83 20.42
C ALA A 395 -5.39 -12.38 20.37
N PRO A 396 -4.82 -13.08 21.37
CA PRO A 396 -4.76 -14.54 21.38
C PRO A 396 -6.12 -15.16 21.70
N ILE A 397 -6.48 -16.17 20.93
CA ILE A 397 -7.67 -17.01 21.11
C ILE A 397 -7.20 -18.44 21.34
N TRP A 398 -7.67 -19.03 22.43
CA TRP A 398 -7.30 -20.37 22.85
C TRP A 398 -8.30 -21.43 22.37
N ARG A 399 -7.79 -22.61 22.00
CA ARG A 399 -8.55 -23.82 21.68
C ARG A 399 -7.96 -24.99 22.47
N VAL A 400 -8.84 -25.75 23.11
CA VAL A 400 -8.51 -26.93 23.93
C VAL A 400 -8.94 -28.19 23.20
#